data_AF-A0A350UMQ1-F1
#
_entry.id   AF-A0A350UMQ1-F1
#
_cell.length_a   1.000
_cell.length_b   1.000
_cell.length_c   1.000
_cell.angle_alpha   90.00
_cell.angle_beta   90.00
_cell.angle_gamma   90.00
#
_symmetry.space_group_name_H-M   'P 1'
#
loop_
_entity.id
_entity.type
_entity.pdbx_description
1 polymer ?
#
loop_
_entity_poly.entity_id
_entity_poly.type
_entity_poly.pdbx_seq_one_letter_code
_entity_poly.pdbx_strand_id
1 'polypeptide(L)'
;MCDDKRPPDAPRLCRADALRLWKRGKSASQNFLDDHLQEFALVTDVLRRLGDFDAAREACLEALTLDDIPPVIDDMLRRQLTLIQQKETAAHSLRELERPSPGQRVTLN
;
A
#
# COMPACT_ATOMS: atom_id res chain seq x y z
N MET A 1 15.36 -12.18 -10.31
CA MET A 1 15.69 -10.96 -9.55
C MET A 1 14.65 -9.92 -9.90
N CYS A 2 13.82 -9.51 -8.93
CA CYS A 2 12.62 -8.67 -9.09
C CYS A 2 13.00 -7.19 -9.30
N ASP A 3 13.70 -6.92 -10.39
CA ASP A 3 14.11 -5.58 -10.79
C ASP A 3 13.07 -5.02 -11.75
N ASP A 4 12.48 -3.88 -11.42
CA ASP A 4 11.54 -3.17 -12.29
C ASP A 4 12.18 -2.68 -13.60
N LYS A 5 13.49 -2.81 -13.75
CA LYS A 5 14.26 -2.53 -14.99
C LYS A 5 14.44 -3.74 -15.91
N ARG A 6 13.92 -4.92 -15.53
CA ARG A 6 13.98 -6.20 -16.28
C ARG A 6 12.60 -6.52 -16.89
N PRO A 7 12.47 -7.53 -17.78
CA PRO A 7 11.20 -7.84 -18.46
C PRO A 7 9.98 -7.83 -17.51
N PRO A 8 8.85 -7.24 -17.94
CA PRO A 8 7.75 -6.78 -17.08
C PRO A 8 7.07 -7.90 -16.26
N ASP A 9 7.22 -9.15 -16.70
CA ASP A 9 6.57 -10.29 -16.06
C ASP A 9 7.22 -10.71 -14.74
N ALA A 10 8.54 -10.56 -14.59
CA ALA A 10 9.24 -11.04 -13.41
C ALA A 10 8.86 -10.26 -12.12
N PRO A 11 8.79 -8.90 -12.13
CA PRO A 11 8.30 -8.16 -10.97
C PRO A 11 6.84 -8.45 -10.64
N ARG A 12 5.98 -8.65 -11.66
CA ARG A 12 4.57 -8.99 -11.47
C ARG A 12 4.40 -10.35 -10.78
N LEU A 13 5.09 -11.38 -11.25
CA LEU A 13 5.06 -12.73 -10.64
C LEU A 13 5.57 -12.70 -9.19
N CYS A 14 6.66 -11.98 -8.94
CA CYS A 14 7.23 -11.81 -7.61
C CYS A 14 6.24 -11.16 -6.62
N ARG A 15 5.54 -10.10 -7.06
CA ARG A 15 4.47 -9.45 -6.27
C ARG A 15 3.30 -10.38 -6.00
N ALA A 16 2.86 -11.13 -7.01
CA ALA A 16 1.76 -12.08 -6.87
C ALA A 16 2.11 -13.19 -5.86
N ASP A 17 3.34 -13.71 -5.92
CA ASP A 17 3.83 -14.70 -4.95
C ASP A 17 3.96 -14.14 -3.54
N ALA A 18 4.49 -12.92 -3.40
CA ALA A 18 4.57 -12.24 -2.11
C ALA A 18 3.18 -12.07 -1.48
N LEU A 19 2.20 -11.62 -2.27
CA LEU A 19 0.81 -11.47 -1.82
C LEU A 19 0.18 -12.81 -1.44
N ARG A 20 0.44 -13.88 -2.22
CA ARG A 20 -0.03 -15.24 -1.92
C ARG A 20 0.53 -15.76 -0.59
N LEU A 21 1.83 -15.56 -0.36
CA LEU A 21 2.49 -15.95 0.88
C LEU A 21 1.98 -15.13 2.08
N TRP A 22 1.79 -13.82 1.89
CA TRP A 22 1.23 -12.95 2.91
C TRP A 22 -0.19 -13.39 3.31
N LYS A 23 -1.09 -13.60 2.34
CA LYS A 23 -2.46 -14.09 2.59
C LYS A 23 -2.45 -15.40 3.39
N ARG A 24 -1.58 -16.36 3.01
CA ARG A 24 -1.43 -17.61 3.74
C ARG A 24 -0.97 -17.41 5.18
N GLY A 25 -0.02 -16.51 5.42
CA GLY A 25 0.44 -16.19 6.77
C GLY A 25 -0.63 -15.51 7.61
N LYS A 26 -1.39 -14.57 7.05
CA LYS A 26 -2.52 -13.95 7.76
C LYS A 26 -3.60 -14.97 8.15
N SER A 27 -3.92 -15.93 7.27
CA SER A 27 -4.82 -17.04 7.62
C SER A 27 -4.27 -17.95 8.72
N ALA A 28 -2.96 -17.94 8.97
CA ALA A 28 -2.29 -18.62 10.06
C ALA A 28 -1.99 -17.69 11.25
N SER A 29 -2.64 -16.52 11.32
CA SER A 29 -2.46 -15.50 12.37
C SER A 29 -1.01 -15.02 12.53
N GLN A 30 -0.23 -15.03 11.44
CA GLN A 30 1.13 -14.50 11.44
C GLN A 30 1.12 -12.97 11.24
N ASN A 31 2.06 -12.32 11.92
CA ASN A 31 2.43 -10.92 11.69
C ASN A 31 3.83 -10.90 11.06
N PHE A 32 3.99 -10.11 10.02
CA PHE A 32 5.18 -10.00 9.20
C PHE A 32 6.00 -8.75 9.52
N LEU A 33 5.35 -7.72 10.06
CA LEU A 33 6.00 -6.53 10.60
C LEU A 33 5.56 -6.32 12.04
N ASP A 34 6.37 -5.56 12.79
CA ASP A 34 6.06 -5.17 14.17
C ASP A 34 4.81 -4.27 14.24
N ASP A 35 4.47 -3.62 13.13
CA ASP A 35 3.37 -2.68 12.98
C ASP A 35 2.43 -3.12 11.83
N HIS A 36 1.20 -3.45 12.20
CA HIS A 36 0.18 -3.90 11.26
C HIS A 36 -0.19 -2.81 10.23
N LEU A 37 -0.06 -1.54 10.58
CA LEU A 37 -0.32 -0.42 9.67
C LEU A 37 0.70 -0.37 8.52
N GLN A 38 1.95 -0.71 8.80
CA GLN A 38 2.98 -0.82 7.76
C GLN A 38 2.72 -2.00 6.84
N GLU A 39 2.17 -3.11 7.36
CA GLU A 39 1.75 -4.24 6.51
C GLU A 39 0.67 -3.81 5.53
N PHE A 40 -0.35 -3.07 6.00
CA PHE A 40 -1.40 -2.58 5.13
C PHE A 40 -0.86 -1.63 4.06
N ALA A 41 -0.03 -0.65 4.43
CA ALA A 41 0.55 0.28 3.46
C ALA A 41 1.34 -0.46 2.36
N LEU A 42 2.07 -1.52 2.73
CA LEU A 42 2.81 -2.37 1.79
C LEU A 42 1.88 -3.21 0.91
N VAL A 43 0.87 -3.85 1.49
CA VAL A 43 -0.07 -4.72 0.76
C VAL A 43 -0.91 -3.90 -0.21
N THR A 44 -1.37 -2.73 0.19
CA THR A 44 -2.05 -1.77 -0.68
C THR A 44 -1.17 -1.40 -1.89
N ASP A 45 0.12 -1.09 -1.68
CA ASP A 45 1.04 -0.80 -2.78
C ASP A 45 1.19 -2.00 -3.74
N VAL A 46 1.39 -3.20 -3.19
CA VAL A 46 1.56 -4.42 -3.99
C VAL A 46 0.32 -4.72 -4.83
N LEU A 47 -0.88 -4.64 -4.25
CA LEU A 47 -2.15 -4.85 -4.93
C LEU A 47 -2.35 -3.82 -6.06
N ARG A 48 -2.11 -2.54 -5.77
CA ARG A 48 -2.18 -1.47 -6.76
C ARG A 48 -1.24 -1.72 -7.93
N ARG A 49 0.01 -2.08 -7.67
CA ARG A 49 1.02 -2.36 -8.71
C ARG A 49 0.76 -3.65 -9.49
N LEU A 50 -0.09 -4.54 -8.98
CA LEU A 50 -0.61 -5.70 -9.71
C LEU A 50 -1.83 -5.36 -10.59
N GLY A 51 -2.44 -4.19 -10.36
CA GLY A 51 -3.68 -3.74 -11.01
C GLY A 51 -4.95 -4.23 -10.32
N ASP A 52 -4.84 -4.83 -9.12
CA ASP A 52 -5.98 -5.27 -8.32
C ASP A 52 -6.48 -4.10 -7.44
N PHE A 53 -7.09 -3.12 -8.10
CA PHE A 53 -7.46 -1.84 -7.48
C PHE A 53 -8.58 -1.97 -6.44
N ASP A 54 -9.47 -2.93 -6.60
CA ASP A 54 -10.58 -3.16 -5.66
C ASP A 54 -10.03 -3.69 -4.33
N ALA A 55 -9.20 -4.74 -4.38
CA ALA A 55 -8.53 -5.25 -3.19
C ALA A 55 -7.55 -4.22 -2.59
N ALA A 56 -6.85 -3.44 -3.42
CA ALA A 56 -5.97 -2.38 -2.94
C ALA A 56 -6.75 -1.32 -2.14
N ARG A 57 -7.94 -0.95 -2.62
CA ARG A 57 -8.84 0.00 -1.96
C ARG A 57 -9.36 -0.57 -0.64
N GLU A 58 -9.80 -1.82 -0.63
CA GLU A 58 -10.29 -2.50 0.59
C GLU A 58 -9.22 -2.49 1.68
N ALA A 59 -8.01 -2.97 1.39
CA ALA A 59 -6.89 -2.98 2.32
C ALA A 59 -6.52 -1.58 2.81
N CYS A 60 -6.58 -0.58 1.93
CA CYS A 60 -6.26 0.81 2.28
C CYS A 60 -7.31 1.42 3.22
N LEU A 61 -8.59 1.15 2.98
CA LEU A 61 -9.68 1.64 3.82
C LEU A 61 -9.70 0.93 5.17
N GLU A 62 -9.44 -0.38 5.20
CA GLU A 62 -9.28 -1.14 6.45
C GLU A 62 -8.21 -0.51 7.34
N ALA A 63 -7.04 -0.20 6.79
CA ALA A 63 -5.97 0.48 7.50
C ALA A 63 -6.38 1.86 8.05
N LEU A 64 -7.14 2.64 7.26
CA LEU A 64 -7.63 3.96 7.67
C LEU A 64 -8.75 3.91 8.73
N THR A 65 -9.32 2.74 9.01
CA THR A 65 -10.28 2.56 10.12
C THR A 65 -9.62 2.24 11.45
N LEU A 66 -8.30 2.00 11.46
CA LEU A 66 -7.55 1.73 12.68
C LEU A 66 -7.26 3.01 13.47
N ASP A 67 -7.18 2.88 14.78
CA ASP A 67 -6.82 3.99 15.68
C ASP A 67 -5.29 4.22 15.68
N ASP A 68 -4.88 5.41 16.12
CA ASP A 68 -3.47 5.80 16.35
C ASP A 68 -2.53 5.64 15.14
N ILE A 69 -3.03 5.89 13.93
CA ILE A 69 -2.23 5.84 12.70
C ILE A 69 -1.11 6.90 12.75
N PRO A 70 0.19 6.51 12.61
CA PRO A 70 1.27 7.47 12.52
C PRO A 70 1.06 8.42 11.33
N PRO A 71 1.31 9.74 11.47
CA PRO A 71 1.00 10.72 10.41
C PRO A 71 1.58 10.38 9.04
N VAL A 72 2.81 9.85 9.00
CA VAL A 72 3.44 9.42 7.74
C VAL A 72 2.70 8.27 7.07
N ILE A 73 2.12 7.36 7.84
CA ILE A 73 1.36 6.22 7.31
C ILE A 73 -0.02 6.68 6.82
N ASP A 74 -0.68 7.60 7.53
CA ASP A 74 -1.93 8.22 7.07
C ASP A 74 -1.72 8.95 5.73
N ASP A 75 -0.66 9.75 5.60
CA ASP A 75 -0.30 10.43 4.34
C ASP A 75 -0.02 9.42 3.21
N MET A 76 0.69 8.32 3.51
CA MET A 76 0.93 7.24 2.57
C MET A 76 -0.38 6.59 2.10
N LEU A 77 -1.28 6.23 3.01
CA LEU A 77 -2.55 5.58 2.70
C LEU A 77 -3.47 6.51 1.88
N ARG A 78 -3.54 7.80 2.23
CA ARG A 78 -4.29 8.80 1.44
C ARG A 78 -3.72 8.93 0.03
N ARG A 79 -2.38 8.98 -0.10
CA ARG A 79 -1.72 9.00 -1.41
C ARG A 79 -2.04 7.73 -2.20
N GLN A 80 -2.03 6.56 -1.57
CA GLN A 80 -2.40 5.29 -2.22
C GLN A 80 -3.84 5.34 -2.75
N LEU A 81 -4.80 5.89 -1.99
CA LEU A 81 -6.19 6.07 -2.48
C LEU A 81 -6.24 6.92 -3.76
N THR A 82 -5.49 8.02 -3.82
CA THR A 82 -5.41 8.85 -5.03
C THR A 82 -4.84 8.06 -6.22
N LEU A 83 -3.76 7.31 -6.00
CA LEU A 83 -3.15 6.50 -7.06
C LEU A 83 -4.06 5.36 -7.53
N ILE A 84 -4.79 4.72 -6.61
CA ILE A 84 -5.80 3.69 -6.91
C ILE A 84 -6.92 4.28 -7.77
N GLN A 85 -7.44 5.46 -7.42
CA GLN A 85 -8.48 6.15 -8.19
C GLN A 85 -8.00 6.48 -9.61
N GLN A 86 -6.72 6.81 -9.77
CA GLN A 86 -6.09 7.09 -11.06
C GLN A 86 -5.71 5.81 -11.85
N LYS A 87 -5.94 4.62 -11.28
CA LYS A 87 -5.49 3.33 -11.82
C LYS A 87 -3.98 3.28 -12.09
N GLU A 88 -3.19 3.98 -11.28
CA GLU A 88 -1.75 4.08 -11.45
C GLU A 88 -1.05 2.84 -10.89
N THR A 89 -0.14 2.24 -11.65
CA THR A 89 0.57 0.98 -11.31
C THR A 89 2.08 1.16 -11.13
N ALA A 90 2.60 2.35 -11.43
CA ALA A 90 4.01 2.67 -11.28
C ALA A 90 4.47 2.60 -9.81
N ALA A 91 5.79 2.50 -9.64
CA ALA A 91 6.44 2.67 -8.35
C ALA A 91 6.40 4.16 -7.94
N HIS A 92 6.16 4.41 -6.65
CA HIS A 92 6.20 5.73 -6.05
C HIS A 92 7.15 5.74 -4.84
N SER A 93 7.55 6.94 -4.42
CA SER A 93 8.47 7.12 -3.28
C SER A 93 7.90 8.05 -2.22
N LEU A 94 8.37 7.91 -0.98
CA LEU A 94 8.00 8.82 0.12
C LEU A 94 8.37 10.29 -0.14
N ARG A 95 9.27 10.56 -1.09
CA ARG A 95 9.64 11.92 -1.51
C ARG A 95 8.48 12.66 -2.18
N GLU A 96 7.48 11.92 -2.66
CA GLU A 96 6.28 12.47 -3.30
C GLU A 96 5.21 12.86 -2.30
N LEU A 97 5.37 12.49 -1.02
CA LEU A 97 4.49 12.97 0.03
C LEU A 97 4.84 14.44 0.26
N GLU A 98 3.88 15.32 0.00
CA GLU A 98 4.01 16.72 0.39
C GLU A 98 4.27 16.77 1.90
N ARG A 99 5.26 17.56 2.33
CA ARG A 99 5.39 17.83 3.76
C ARG A 99 4.10 18.54 4.18
N PRO A 100 3.36 18.05 5.18
CA PRO A 100 2.19 18.77 5.64
C PRO A 100 2.65 20.17 6.06
N SER A 101 2.07 21.19 5.41
CA SER A 101 2.13 22.56 5.91
C SER A 101 1.60 22.54 7.34
N PRO A 102 2.26 23.20 8.32
CA PRO A 102 1.75 23.23 9.68
C PRO A 102 0.30 23.72 9.70
N GLY A 103 -0.65 22.86 10.08
CA GLY A 103 -2.06 23.21 10.28
C GLY A 103 -3.08 22.69 9.26
N GLN A 104 -2.69 21.94 8.23
CA GLN A 104 -3.65 21.47 7.22
C GLN A 104 -4.05 20.00 7.48
N ARG A 105 -5.19 19.79 8.16
CA ARG A 105 -5.85 18.47 8.21
C ARG A 105 -6.65 18.28 6.92
N VAL A 106 -6.33 17.24 6.15
CA VAL A 106 -7.11 16.84 4.98
C VAL A 106 -8.44 16.25 5.47
N THR A 107 -9.52 17.01 5.32
CA THR A 107 -10.88 16.53 5.55
C THR A 107 -11.28 15.55 4.46
N LEU A 108 -11.72 14.36 4.87
CA LEU A 108 -12.44 13.43 4.00
C LEU A 108 -13.87 13.97 3.87
N ASN A 109 -14.24 14.42 2.67
CA ASN A 109 -15.64 14.66 2.31
C ASN A 109 -16.28 13.35 1.86
#